data_AF-A0A351FNR4-F1
#
_entry.id   AF-A0A351FNR4-F1
#
_cell.length_a   1.000
_cell.length_b   1.000
_cell.length_c   1.000
_cell.angle_alpha   90.00
_cell.angle_beta   90.00
_cell.angle_gamma   90.00
#
_symmetry.space_group_name_H-M   'P 1'
#
loop_
_entity.id
_entity.type
_entity.pdbx_description
1 polymer ?
#
loop_
_entity_poly.entity_id
_entity_poly.type
_entity_poly.pdbx_seq_one_letter_code
_entity_poly.pdbx_strand_id
1 'polypeptide(L)'
;MRRERLLCLVLGLLLTPTVHGQVANPKLYVFADIGDGQLGLINTQTDQLVQVDVAGLPGWPGNGIVHKQHAWVTPDGKTVYMSIDAMAPSPAGIVVFNLNDIDWDNQTADVTIKKTLEISPPGESSNFPAVEQVDPRQPIAHWTQPAITQVHGPSFRPHSPFSYATIWTDDRIVAFNYQINNFTWFGPTFSYGDFSRHTHGLVFNSHGNLALGTGYYYDQTSIDVYFFYQASRFPFRFTPSTCGKAARGGHLVITPCGSTIVTPTPRPCNLPKRPCPAAVKKSVLRPSGSWIYGLARQNA
;
A
#
# COMPACT_ATOMS: atom_id res chain seq x y z
N MET A 1 61.38 -10.87 -27.28
CA MET A 1 60.57 -12.08 -27.01
C MET A 1 60.00 -12.00 -25.59
N ARG A 2 58.82 -12.58 -25.40
CA ARG A 2 57.77 -12.22 -24.43
C ARG A 2 58.21 -12.20 -22.96
N ARG A 3 57.85 -11.12 -22.25
CA ARG A 3 57.74 -11.08 -20.78
C ARG A 3 56.32 -11.53 -20.42
N GLU A 4 56.19 -12.67 -19.75
CA GLU A 4 54.94 -13.09 -19.12
C GLU A 4 54.72 -12.24 -17.88
N ARG A 5 53.61 -11.48 -17.86
CA ARG A 5 53.10 -10.83 -16.66
C ARG A 5 52.04 -11.77 -16.08
N LEU A 6 52.36 -12.34 -14.93
CA LEU A 6 51.42 -13.05 -14.07
C LEU A 6 50.38 -12.03 -13.58
N LEU A 7 49.16 -12.14 -14.08
CA LEU A 7 48.03 -11.33 -13.65
C LEU A 7 47.50 -11.91 -12.34
N CYS A 8 47.86 -11.31 -11.20
CA CYS A 8 47.19 -11.55 -9.93
C CYS A 8 45.74 -11.07 -10.04
N LEU A 9 44.82 -11.98 -10.30
CA LEU A 9 43.39 -11.76 -10.20
C LEU A 9 43.05 -11.66 -8.70
N VAL A 10 42.99 -10.44 -8.17
CA VAL A 10 42.41 -10.20 -6.85
C VAL A 10 40.92 -10.45 -6.98
N LEU A 11 40.49 -11.66 -6.62
CA LEU A 11 39.09 -12.01 -6.45
C LEU A 11 38.59 -11.24 -5.22
N GLY A 12 38.16 -9.99 -5.44
CA GLY A 12 37.40 -9.23 -4.46
C GLY A 12 36.05 -9.91 -4.27
N LEU A 13 36.01 -10.90 -3.38
CA LEU A 13 34.78 -11.41 -2.79
C LEU A 13 34.17 -10.24 -2.00
N LEU A 14 33.43 -9.37 -2.69
CA LEU A 14 32.45 -8.52 -2.05
C LEU A 14 31.35 -9.46 -1.57
N LEU A 15 31.56 -9.98 -0.36
CA LEU A 15 30.49 -10.44 0.51
C LEU A 15 29.59 -9.21 0.71
N THR A 16 28.66 -9.01 -0.22
CA THR A 16 27.45 -8.29 0.11
C THR A 16 26.84 -9.07 1.27
N PRO A 17 26.63 -8.46 2.45
CA PRO A 17 25.81 -9.11 3.43
C PRO A 17 24.45 -9.26 2.75
N THR A 18 24.13 -10.49 2.39
CA THR A 18 22.75 -10.87 2.18
C THR A 18 22.04 -10.49 3.46
N VAL A 19 21.21 -9.45 3.40
CA VAL A 19 20.27 -9.13 4.49
C VAL A 19 19.22 -10.23 4.47
N HIS A 20 19.64 -11.40 4.96
CA HIS A 20 18.74 -12.49 5.33
C HIS A 20 17.92 -11.97 6.51
N GLY A 21 16.62 -11.86 6.27
CA GLY A 21 15.54 -11.61 7.23
C GLY A 21 15.93 -10.91 8.52
N GLN A 22 15.64 -9.61 8.63
CA GLN A 22 15.37 -9.05 9.94
C GLN A 22 14.32 -9.95 10.60
N VAL A 23 14.72 -10.61 11.68
CA VAL A 23 13.84 -11.41 12.52
C VAL A 23 12.72 -10.46 12.92
N ALA A 24 11.51 -10.72 12.41
CA ALA A 24 10.32 -10.06 12.91
C ALA A 24 10.34 -10.21 14.44
N ASN A 25 10.10 -9.17 15.24
CA ASN A 25 9.89 -9.32 16.68
C ASN A 25 8.55 -10.06 16.86
N PRO A 26 8.54 -11.40 16.88
CA PRO A 26 7.32 -12.17 16.68
C PRO A 26 6.44 -12.16 17.95
N LYS A 27 6.89 -11.44 18.98
CA LYS A 27 6.29 -11.36 20.30
C LYS A 27 5.43 -10.10 20.45
N LEU A 28 5.63 -9.09 19.62
CA LEU A 28 4.94 -7.81 19.74
C LEU A 28 3.79 -7.74 18.73
N TYR A 29 2.57 -7.68 19.26
CA TYR A 29 1.39 -7.33 18.50
C TYR A 29 0.92 -5.94 18.90
N VAL A 30 0.33 -5.22 17.96
CA VAL A 30 -0.20 -3.89 18.21
C VAL A 30 -1.64 -3.80 17.71
N PHE A 31 -2.45 -2.99 18.38
CA PHE A 31 -3.82 -2.71 17.95
C PHE A 31 -4.19 -1.25 18.22
N ALA A 32 -5.14 -0.73 17.45
CA ALA A 32 -5.80 0.52 17.77
C ALA A 32 -7.04 0.17 18.59
N ASP A 33 -7.14 0.69 19.81
CA ASP A 33 -8.36 0.62 20.57
C ASP A 33 -9.34 1.65 20.00
N ILE A 34 -10.34 1.18 19.26
CA ILE A 34 -11.32 2.03 18.58
C ILE A 34 -12.26 2.71 19.61
N GLY A 35 -12.48 2.07 20.77
CA GLY A 35 -13.38 2.57 21.81
C GLY A 35 -12.71 3.64 22.68
N ASP A 36 -11.53 3.31 23.21
CA ASP A 36 -10.82 4.18 24.18
C ASP A 36 -9.73 5.03 23.54
N GLY A 37 -9.46 4.82 22.25
CA GLY A 37 -8.59 5.67 21.46
C GLY A 37 -7.11 5.51 21.76
N GLN A 38 -6.69 4.37 22.32
CA GLN A 38 -5.33 4.06 22.73
C GLN A 38 -4.58 3.21 21.70
N LEU A 39 -3.25 3.26 21.74
CA LEU A 39 -2.39 2.26 21.10
C LEU A 39 -2.13 1.12 22.10
N GLY A 40 -2.60 -0.08 21.78
CA GLY A 40 -2.30 -1.27 22.56
C GLY A 40 -1.06 -2.00 22.03
N LEU A 41 -0.22 -2.48 22.95
CA LEU A 41 0.97 -3.28 22.71
C LEU A 41 0.84 -4.58 23.51
N ILE A 42 0.90 -5.73 22.83
CA ILE A 42 0.74 -7.05 23.44
C ILE A 42 2.04 -7.82 23.32
N ASN A 43 2.54 -8.34 24.43
CA ASN A 43 3.56 -9.37 24.45
C ASN A 43 2.89 -10.75 24.42
N THR A 44 2.89 -11.40 23.25
CA THR A 44 2.20 -12.69 23.07
C THR A 44 2.85 -13.87 23.77
N GLN A 45 4.05 -13.70 24.34
CA GLN A 45 4.70 -14.76 25.11
C GLN A 45 4.34 -14.70 26.60
N THR A 46 4.17 -13.49 27.14
CA THR A 46 3.90 -13.28 28.56
C THR A 46 2.47 -12.85 28.84
N ASP A 47 1.67 -12.65 27.79
CA ASP A 47 0.28 -12.17 27.86
C ASP A 47 0.15 -10.82 28.58
N GLN A 48 1.19 -9.98 28.45
CA GLN A 48 1.21 -8.63 29.00
C GLN A 48 0.68 -7.62 27.98
N LEU A 49 -0.10 -6.66 28.48
CA LEU A 49 -0.67 -5.56 27.72
C LEU A 49 -0.13 -4.23 28.26
N VAL A 50 0.32 -3.37 27.35
CA VAL A 50 0.59 -1.95 27.60
C VAL A 50 -0.34 -1.14 26.72
N GLN A 51 -0.99 -0.14 27.28
CA GLN A 51 -1.82 0.81 26.53
C GLN A 51 -1.21 2.21 26.63
N VAL A 52 -1.13 2.88 25.48
CA VAL A 52 -0.55 4.22 25.35
C VAL A 52 -1.64 5.18 24.91
N ASP A 53 -1.83 6.26 25.67
CA ASP A 53 -2.66 7.39 25.25
C ASP A 53 -1.94 8.19 24.15
N VAL A 54 -2.31 7.91 22.90
CA VAL A 54 -1.72 8.57 21.74
C VAL A 54 -2.22 10.01 21.55
N ALA A 55 -3.39 10.36 22.10
CA ALA A 55 -3.94 11.72 21.98
C ALA A 55 -3.19 12.72 22.87
N GLY A 56 -2.61 12.25 23.97
CA GLY A 56 -1.74 13.03 24.85
C GLY A 56 -0.32 13.27 24.29
N LEU A 57 0.07 12.59 23.21
CA LEU A 57 1.42 12.72 22.65
C LEU A 57 1.61 14.04 21.89
N PRO A 58 2.73 14.76 22.09
CA PRO A 58 3.07 15.92 21.29
C PRO A 58 3.10 15.58 19.78
N GLY A 59 2.37 16.37 18.99
CA GLY A 59 2.28 16.17 17.53
C GLY A 59 1.13 15.28 17.08
N TRP A 60 0.23 14.86 17.97
CA TRP A 60 -0.99 14.15 17.59
C TRP A 60 -1.81 14.99 16.58
N PRO A 61 -2.19 14.44 15.42
CA PRO A 61 -2.99 15.17 14.44
C PRO A 61 -4.44 15.27 14.92
N GLY A 62 -4.79 16.37 15.57
CA GLY A 62 -6.16 16.66 15.99
C GLY A 62 -6.30 17.04 17.47
N ASN A 63 -7.54 17.26 17.89
CA ASN A 63 -7.87 17.68 19.26
C ASN A 63 -8.26 16.47 20.15
N GLY A 64 -7.63 15.31 19.95
CA GLY A 64 -7.91 14.06 20.67
C GLY A 64 -9.14 13.27 20.19
N ILE A 65 -10.09 13.92 19.52
CA ILE A 65 -11.29 13.31 18.94
C ILE A 65 -10.99 12.88 17.50
N VAL A 66 -10.22 11.82 17.34
CA VAL A 66 -9.90 11.26 16.02
C VAL A 66 -10.15 9.78 16.07
N HIS A 67 -10.98 9.30 15.15
CA HIS A 67 -11.23 7.87 15.03
C HIS A 67 -9.96 7.18 14.54
N LYS A 68 -9.55 6.16 15.29
CA LYS A 68 -8.41 5.29 14.96
C LYS A 68 -8.99 3.95 14.51
N GLN A 69 -8.42 3.34 13.49
CA GLN A 69 -8.99 2.11 12.90
C GLN A 69 -8.09 0.90 13.10
N HIS A 70 -6.84 0.99 12.66
CA HIS A 70 -5.89 -0.10 12.78
C HIS A 70 -4.53 0.39 13.24
N ALA A 71 -3.79 -0.49 13.89
CA ALA A 71 -2.38 -0.33 14.13
C ALA A 71 -1.60 -1.51 13.54
N TRP A 72 -0.38 -1.26 13.10
CA TRP A 72 0.53 -2.29 12.65
C TRP A 72 1.98 -1.86 12.91
N VAL A 73 2.87 -2.83 13.14
CA VAL A 73 4.25 -2.57 13.55
C VAL A 73 5.23 -3.15 12.55
N THR A 74 6.31 -2.43 12.28
CA THR A 74 7.39 -2.92 11.41
C THR A 74 7.97 -4.23 11.93
N PRO A 75 8.55 -5.08 11.05
CA PRO A 75 9.13 -6.34 11.48
C PRO A 75 10.16 -6.19 12.61
N ASP A 76 10.96 -5.13 12.62
CA ASP A 76 11.94 -4.90 13.69
C ASP A 76 11.32 -4.47 15.04
N GLY A 77 10.00 -4.24 15.10
CA GLY A 77 9.28 -3.85 16.30
C GLY A 77 9.45 -2.38 16.69
N LYS A 78 10.10 -1.54 15.87
CA LYS A 78 10.51 -0.18 16.26
C LYS A 78 9.65 0.95 15.74
N THR A 79 8.92 0.72 14.66
CA THR A 79 8.01 1.72 14.08
C THR A 79 6.61 1.19 14.11
N VAL A 80 5.71 1.91 14.76
CA VAL A 80 4.27 1.62 14.76
C VAL A 80 3.60 2.59 13.81
N TYR A 81 2.60 2.10 13.10
CA TYR A 81 1.71 2.90 12.29
C TYR A 81 0.30 2.78 12.85
N MET A 82 -0.47 3.86 12.79
CA MET A 82 -1.89 3.85 13.12
C MET A 82 -2.66 4.61 12.06
N SER A 83 -3.74 4.01 11.56
CA SER A 83 -4.63 4.68 10.63
C SER A 83 -5.67 5.52 11.37
N ILE A 84 -5.93 6.71 10.83
CA ILE A 84 -6.92 7.66 11.33
C ILE A 84 -7.87 8.10 10.23
N ASP A 85 -9.12 8.40 10.61
CA ASP A 85 -10.18 8.85 9.70
C ASP A 85 -10.15 10.37 9.49
N ALA A 86 -10.83 10.85 8.45
CA ALA A 86 -10.98 12.27 8.10
C ALA A 86 -11.91 13.03 9.04
N MET A 87 -11.79 12.85 10.36
CA MET A 87 -12.60 13.54 11.36
C MET A 87 -12.07 14.94 11.61
N ALA A 88 -12.77 15.96 11.10
CA ALA A 88 -12.38 17.36 11.27
C ALA A 88 -12.16 17.72 12.75
N PRO A 89 -11.07 18.42 13.10
CA PRO A 89 -10.12 19.11 12.21
C PRO A 89 -8.98 18.23 11.66
N SER A 90 -9.04 16.92 11.84
CA SER A 90 -7.95 15.99 11.54
C SER A 90 -8.10 15.34 10.16
N PRO A 91 -6.99 15.15 9.41
CA PRO A 91 -7.01 14.49 8.11
C PRO A 91 -7.18 12.98 8.26
N ALA A 92 -7.65 12.32 7.19
CA ALA A 92 -7.44 10.88 7.08
C ALA A 92 -5.97 10.62 6.74
N GLY A 93 -5.36 9.66 7.42
CA GLY A 93 -3.92 9.48 7.34
C GLY A 93 -3.38 8.28 8.09
N ILE A 94 -2.05 8.19 8.10
CA ILE A 94 -1.30 7.20 8.85
C ILE A 94 -0.33 7.93 9.78
N VAL A 95 -0.57 7.84 11.09
CA VAL A 95 0.35 8.35 12.11
C VAL A 95 1.51 7.38 12.25
N VAL A 96 2.73 7.91 12.19
CA VAL A 96 3.97 7.15 12.29
C VAL A 96 4.57 7.40 13.66
N PHE A 97 4.70 6.36 14.46
CA PHE A 97 5.33 6.41 15.77
C PHE A 97 6.70 5.74 15.75
N ASN A 98 7.63 6.29 16.52
CA ASN A 98 8.76 5.54 17.02
C ASN A 98 8.36 4.87 18.34
N LEU A 99 8.63 3.57 18.45
CA LEU A 99 8.56 2.81 19.70
C LEU A 99 9.99 2.64 20.22
N ASN A 100 10.33 3.41 21.24
CA ASN A 100 11.70 3.50 21.75
C ASN A 100 11.98 2.38 22.75
N ASP A 101 11.05 2.16 23.68
CA ASP A 101 11.15 1.13 24.72
C ASP A 101 9.77 0.69 25.24
N ILE A 102 9.70 -0.51 25.82
CA ILE A 102 8.50 -1.02 26.50
C ILE A 102 8.93 -1.59 27.86
N ASP A 103 8.38 -1.01 28.92
CA ASP A 103 8.51 -1.52 30.28
C ASP A 103 7.27 -2.34 30.62
N TRP A 104 7.38 -3.65 30.42
CA TRP A 104 6.29 -4.58 30.68
C TRP A 104 5.95 -4.72 32.17
N ASP A 105 6.92 -4.51 33.06
CA ASP A 105 6.73 -4.65 34.50
C ASP A 105 5.97 -3.46 35.08
N ASN A 106 6.26 -2.25 34.58
CA ASN A 106 5.57 -1.03 34.95
C ASN A 106 4.37 -0.71 34.05
N GLN A 107 4.08 -1.55 33.04
CA GLN A 107 3.01 -1.36 32.05
C GLN A 107 3.08 -0.02 31.32
N THR A 108 4.27 0.40 30.91
CA THR A 108 4.49 1.66 30.19
C THR A 108 5.28 1.45 28.90
N ALA A 109 5.20 2.41 27.98
CA ALA A 109 6.01 2.42 26.77
C ALA A 109 6.42 3.85 26.41
N ASP A 110 7.65 3.99 25.92
CA ASP A 110 8.13 5.24 25.36
C ASP A 110 7.80 5.28 23.86
N VAL A 111 6.81 6.12 23.52
CA VAL A 111 6.28 6.29 22.17
C VAL A 111 6.34 7.75 21.78
N THR A 112 6.85 8.03 20.58
CA THR A 112 6.93 9.40 20.04
C THR A 112 6.34 9.46 18.63
N ILE A 113 5.65 10.55 18.30
CA ILE A 113 5.12 10.77 16.95
C ILE A 113 6.23 11.34 16.07
N LYS A 114 6.53 10.64 14.97
CA LYS A 114 7.51 11.09 13.98
C LYS A 114 6.89 12.02 12.95
N LYS A 115 5.70 11.67 12.45
CA LYS A 115 4.89 12.45 11.50
C LYS A 115 3.57 11.76 11.20
N THR A 116 2.70 12.46 10.49
CA THR A 116 1.50 11.92 9.86
C THR A 116 1.68 11.90 8.34
N LEU A 117 1.36 10.77 7.72
CA LEU A 117 1.19 10.65 6.28
C LEU A 117 -0.26 10.97 5.94
N GLU A 118 -0.50 12.23 5.58
CA GLU A 118 -1.83 12.70 5.22
C GLU A 118 -2.24 12.14 3.85
N ILE A 119 -3.39 11.47 3.80
CA ILE A 119 -3.94 10.87 2.58
C ILE A 119 -5.07 11.73 2.02
N SER A 120 -5.83 12.37 2.92
CA SER A 120 -7.11 12.99 2.63
C SER A 120 -7.36 14.16 3.58
N PRO A 121 -7.90 15.29 3.12
CA PRO A 121 -8.10 16.46 3.96
C PRO A 121 -9.11 16.19 5.09
N PRO A 122 -9.08 17.00 6.16
CA PRO A 122 -10.07 16.91 7.23
C PRO A 122 -11.51 17.06 6.74
N GLY A 123 -12.41 16.22 7.26
CA GLY A 123 -13.84 16.25 6.93
C GLY A 123 -14.18 15.69 5.54
N GLU A 124 -13.22 15.12 4.81
CA GLU A 124 -13.52 14.52 3.50
C GLU A 124 -14.58 13.43 3.66
N SER A 125 -15.65 13.57 2.87
CA SER A 125 -16.79 12.67 2.91
C SER A 125 -16.46 11.33 2.27
N SER A 126 -17.09 10.29 2.78
CA SER A 126 -17.12 8.97 2.17
C SER A 126 -17.73 9.04 0.76
N ASN A 127 -17.11 8.34 -0.20
CA ASN A 127 -17.69 8.08 -1.54
C ASN A 127 -18.27 6.66 -1.61
N PHE A 128 -18.65 6.13 -0.44
CA PHE A 128 -19.24 4.83 -0.30
C PHE A 128 -20.70 4.89 -0.81
N PRO A 129 -21.10 4.02 -1.76
CA PRO A 129 -22.48 3.94 -2.23
C PRO A 129 -23.42 3.64 -1.07
N ALA A 130 -24.54 4.36 -1.05
CA ALA A 130 -25.61 4.05 -0.12
C ALA A 130 -26.09 2.62 -0.36
N VAL A 131 -26.37 1.91 0.73
CA VAL A 131 -26.90 0.56 0.68
C VAL A 131 -28.36 0.62 1.05
N GLU A 132 -29.18 0.00 0.22
CA GLU A 132 -30.62 0.00 0.37
C GLU A 132 -31.06 -1.15 1.28
N GLN A 133 -31.91 -0.84 2.26
CA GLN A 133 -32.52 -1.83 3.11
C GLN A 133 -33.54 -2.65 2.29
N VAL A 134 -33.28 -3.94 2.08
CA VAL A 134 -34.19 -4.82 1.31
C VAL A 134 -35.14 -5.66 2.16
N ASP A 135 -34.80 -5.94 3.42
CA ASP A 135 -35.68 -6.64 4.39
C ASP A 135 -35.66 -5.96 5.76
N PRO A 136 -36.77 -5.37 6.25
CA PRO A 136 -36.80 -4.66 7.52
C PRO A 136 -36.49 -5.54 8.75
N ARG A 137 -36.49 -6.88 8.63
CA ARG A 137 -36.11 -7.81 9.69
C ARG A 137 -34.60 -7.99 9.82
N GLN A 138 -33.83 -7.52 8.82
CA GLN A 138 -32.36 -7.56 8.80
C GLN A 138 -31.81 -6.13 8.66
N PRO A 139 -32.02 -5.26 9.65
CA PRO A 139 -31.60 -3.87 9.55
C PRO A 139 -30.09 -3.76 9.32
N ILE A 140 -29.70 -2.94 8.34
CA ILE A 140 -28.29 -2.60 8.10
C ILE A 140 -27.79 -1.82 9.31
N ALA A 141 -26.69 -2.29 9.91
CA ALA A 141 -26.13 -1.63 11.07
C ALA A 141 -25.53 -0.27 10.68
N HIS A 142 -25.92 0.81 11.36
CA HIS A 142 -25.48 2.17 11.04
C HIS A 142 -23.95 2.32 10.94
N TRP A 143 -23.20 1.59 11.76
CA TRP A 143 -21.73 1.64 11.76
C TRP A 143 -21.09 1.11 10.46
N THR A 144 -21.84 0.35 9.64
CA THR A 144 -21.39 -0.14 8.32
C THR A 144 -21.61 0.87 7.19
N GLN A 145 -22.12 2.07 7.51
CA GLN A 145 -22.37 3.17 6.57
C GLN A 145 -21.48 4.37 6.93
N PRO A 146 -20.17 4.32 6.62
CA PRO A 146 -19.25 5.37 7.03
C PRO A 146 -19.54 6.67 6.26
N ALA A 147 -19.65 7.78 6.99
CA ALA A 147 -19.95 9.09 6.41
C ALA A 147 -18.70 9.88 5.96
N ILE A 148 -17.53 9.52 6.48
CA ILE A 148 -16.25 10.20 6.23
C ILE A 148 -15.22 9.23 5.65
N THR A 149 -14.16 9.75 5.05
CA THR A 149 -13.05 8.93 4.56
C THR A 149 -12.37 8.16 5.68
N GLN A 150 -12.19 6.85 5.52
CA GLN A 150 -11.55 5.98 6.50
C GLN A 150 -10.41 5.15 5.92
N VAL A 151 -9.29 5.10 6.65
CA VAL A 151 -8.08 4.37 6.25
C VAL A 151 -8.05 3.00 6.95
N HIS A 152 -8.14 1.94 6.16
CA HIS A 152 -8.33 0.56 6.60
C HIS A 152 -7.27 -0.40 6.05
N GLY A 153 -7.32 -1.65 6.49
CA GLY A 153 -6.68 -2.78 5.80
C GLY A 153 -5.16 -2.73 5.64
N PRO A 154 -4.39 -2.36 6.68
CA PRO A 154 -2.95 -2.26 6.53
C PRO A 154 -2.32 -3.62 6.27
N SER A 155 -1.31 -3.64 5.41
CA SER A 155 -0.55 -4.85 5.11
C SER A 155 0.88 -4.52 4.67
N PHE A 156 1.84 -5.30 5.16
CA PHE A 156 3.17 -5.30 4.58
C PHE A 156 3.21 -6.21 3.37
N ARG A 157 3.81 -5.74 2.29
CA ARG A 157 4.11 -6.60 1.14
C ARG A 157 5.40 -7.40 1.44
N PRO A 158 5.37 -8.74 1.41
CA PRO A 158 6.56 -9.54 1.62
C PRO A 158 7.70 -9.21 0.66
N HIS A 159 8.94 -9.29 1.15
CA HIS A 159 10.17 -9.04 0.38
C HIS A 159 10.24 -7.66 -0.31
N SER A 160 9.53 -6.67 0.23
CA SER A 160 9.41 -5.34 -0.35
C SER A 160 9.43 -4.29 0.76
N PRO A 161 9.99 -3.09 0.54
CA PRO A 161 9.99 -2.02 1.53
C PRO A 161 8.64 -1.28 1.60
N PHE A 162 7.56 -1.88 1.11
CA PHE A 162 6.28 -1.20 0.93
C PHE A 162 5.23 -1.77 1.88
N SER A 163 4.50 -0.85 2.50
CA SER A 163 3.26 -1.13 3.21
C SER A 163 2.11 -0.53 2.40
N TYR A 164 0.98 -1.21 2.45
CA TYR A 164 -0.25 -0.83 1.81
C TYR A 164 -1.33 -0.60 2.85
N ALA A 165 -2.27 0.28 2.54
CA ALA A 165 -3.54 0.43 3.23
C ALA A 165 -4.60 0.72 2.16
N THR A 166 -5.86 0.66 2.54
CA THR A 166 -6.98 0.86 1.64
C THR A 166 -7.89 1.93 2.19
N ILE A 167 -8.50 2.72 1.33
CA ILE A 167 -9.55 3.62 1.72
C ILE A 167 -10.87 2.88 1.50
N TRP A 168 -11.34 2.21 2.56
CA TRP A 168 -12.54 1.37 2.49
C TRP A 168 -13.76 2.15 1.98
N THR A 169 -13.80 3.45 2.25
CA THR A 169 -14.88 4.37 1.88
C THR A 169 -14.83 4.88 0.44
N ASP A 170 -13.85 4.45 -0.36
CA ASP A 170 -13.78 4.75 -1.79
C ASP A 170 -13.08 3.62 -2.56
N ASP A 171 -12.28 3.95 -3.58
CA ASP A 171 -11.58 3.02 -4.46
C ASP A 171 -10.05 3.17 -4.40
N ARG A 172 -9.51 3.92 -3.45
CA ARG A 172 -8.09 4.21 -3.35
C ARG A 172 -7.36 3.16 -2.52
N ILE A 173 -6.21 2.75 -3.03
CA ILE A 173 -5.19 1.95 -2.34
C ILE A 173 -4.01 2.87 -2.07
N VAL A 174 -3.59 2.95 -0.82
CA VAL A 174 -2.44 3.73 -0.37
C VAL A 174 -1.20 2.84 -0.40
N ALA A 175 -0.07 3.36 -0.88
CA ALA A 175 1.22 2.69 -0.75
C ALA A 175 2.29 3.67 -0.25
N PHE A 176 3.08 3.21 0.72
CA PHE A 176 4.20 3.98 1.24
C PHE A 176 5.39 3.08 1.52
N ASN A 177 6.59 3.65 1.43
CA ASN A 177 7.82 2.98 1.81
C ASN A 177 8.01 3.11 3.33
N TYR A 178 7.96 1.98 4.03
CA TYR A 178 8.03 1.94 5.50
C TYR A 178 9.47 2.12 6.02
N GLN A 179 10.50 1.97 5.18
CA GLN A 179 11.89 2.20 5.59
C GLN A 179 12.22 3.69 5.69
N ILE A 180 11.64 4.50 4.80
CA ILE A 180 11.81 5.97 4.81
C ILE A 180 10.57 6.70 5.31
N ASN A 181 9.53 5.96 5.69
CA ASN A 181 8.22 6.45 6.09
C ASN A 181 7.65 7.47 5.10
N ASN A 182 7.69 7.24 3.79
CA ASN A 182 7.20 8.25 2.83
C ASN A 182 6.37 7.60 1.74
N PHE A 183 5.41 8.36 1.18
CA PHE A 183 4.66 7.91 0.01
C PHE A 183 5.60 7.58 -1.15
N THR A 184 5.11 6.71 -2.02
CA THR A 184 5.84 6.34 -3.22
C THR A 184 5.97 7.53 -4.17
N TRP A 185 7.04 7.55 -4.97
CA TRP A 185 7.35 8.66 -5.88
C TRP A 185 6.29 8.90 -6.97
N PHE A 186 5.42 7.93 -7.23
CA PHE A 186 4.33 8.01 -8.19
C PHE A 186 2.99 8.45 -7.57
N GLY A 187 2.99 8.89 -6.30
CA GLY A 187 1.82 9.43 -5.61
C GLY A 187 1.47 8.68 -4.32
N PRO A 188 0.57 9.23 -3.50
CA PRO A 188 0.14 8.61 -2.24
C PRO A 188 -0.82 7.42 -2.46
N THR A 189 -1.58 7.43 -3.55
CA THR A 189 -2.68 6.49 -3.80
C THR A 189 -2.77 6.01 -5.25
N PHE A 190 -3.41 4.86 -5.44
CA PHE A 190 -3.82 4.25 -6.73
C PHE A 190 -5.31 3.96 -6.67
N SER A 191 -6.01 4.13 -7.79
CA SER A 191 -7.38 3.62 -7.94
C SER A 191 -7.44 2.72 -9.17
N TYR A 192 -8.23 1.67 -9.05
CA TYR A 192 -8.56 0.69 -10.08
C TYR A 192 -10.07 0.68 -10.37
N GLY A 193 -10.78 1.76 -10.04
CA GLY A 193 -12.22 1.87 -10.18
C GLY A 193 -12.93 0.75 -9.40
N ASP A 194 -13.83 0.04 -10.07
CA ASP A 194 -14.66 -1.00 -9.45
C ASP A 194 -13.88 -2.20 -8.89
N PHE A 195 -12.59 -2.38 -9.25
CA PHE A 195 -11.73 -3.45 -8.72
C PHE A 195 -11.05 -3.12 -7.40
N SER A 196 -11.02 -1.85 -7.00
CA SER A 196 -10.48 -1.43 -5.69
C SER A 196 -11.52 -0.73 -4.83
N ARG A 197 -12.71 -0.52 -5.38
CA ARG A 197 -13.88 -0.02 -4.69
C ARG A 197 -14.20 -0.92 -3.49
N HIS A 198 -14.22 -0.31 -2.32
CA HIS A 198 -14.55 -0.94 -1.03
C HIS A 198 -13.61 -2.04 -0.59
N THR A 199 -12.44 -2.16 -1.22
CA THR A 199 -11.42 -3.09 -0.74
C THR A 199 -11.06 -2.67 0.68
N HIS A 200 -11.30 -3.57 1.64
CA HIS A 200 -11.05 -3.32 3.06
C HIS A 200 -9.63 -3.68 3.47
N GLY A 201 -8.86 -4.33 2.59
CA GLY A 201 -7.46 -4.64 2.80
C GLY A 201 -6.90 -5.52 1.70
N LEU A 202 -5.57 -5.61 1.67
CA LEU A 202 -4.83 -6.47 0.76
C LEU A 202 -4.15 -7.58 1.55
N VAL A 203 -4.45 -8.83 1.20
CA VAL A 203 -3.80 -10.01 1.79
C VAL A 203 -2.81 -10.57 0.79
N PHE A 204 -1.52 -10.40 1.07
CA PHE A 204 -0.45 -10.85 0.19
C PHE A 204 -0.14 -12.33 0.36
N ASN A 205 0.21 -13.01 -0.73
CA ASN A 205 0.86 -14.31 -0.66
C ASN A 205 2.30 -14.17 -0.11
N SER A 206 2.91 -15.29 0.30
CA SER A 206 4.26 -15.31 0.88
C SER A 206 5.34 -14.71 -0.04
N HIS A 207 5.15 -14.77 -1.35
CA HIS A 207 6.08 -14.21 -2.34
C HIS A 207 5.92 -12.70 -2.56
N GLY A 208 4.83 -12.09 -2.07
CA GLY A 208 4.51 -10.69 -2.27
C GLY A 208 4.28 -10.29 -3.74
N ASN A 209 4.04 -11.24 -4.64
CA ASN A 209 3.77 -10.97 -6.06
C ASN A 209 2.27 -11.03 -6.39
N LEU A 210 1.44 -11.46 -5.44
CA LEU A 210 0.00 -11.53 -5.53
C LEU A 210 -0.62 -11.03 -4.23
N ALA A 211 -1.71 -10.27 -4.32
CA ALA A 211 -2.58 -9.96 -3.20
C ALA A 211 -4.04 -10.22 -3.55
N LEU A 212 -4.81 -10.61 -2.54
CA LEU A 212 -6.27 -10.70 -2.60
C LEU A 212 -6.85 -9.46 -1.91
N GLY A 213 -7.77 -8.77 -2.59
CA GLY A 213 -8.62 -7.75 -1.99
C GLY A 213 -9.97 -8.33 -1.67
N THR A 214 -10.41 -8.10 -0.43
CA THR A 214 -11.77 -8.40 -0.01
C THR A 214 -12.54 -7.10 0.14
N GLY A 215 -13.75 -7.06 -0.42
CA GLY A 215 -14.73 -6.05 -0.04
C GLY A 215 -15.14 -6.23 1.42
N TYR A 216 -15.59 -5.15 2.06
CA TYR A 216 -16.23 -5.23 3.38
C TYR A 216 -17.73 -5.58 3.31
N TYR A 217 -18.31 -5.65 2.11
CA TYR A 217 -19.76 -5.59 1.94
C TYR A 217 -20.44 -6.92 1.62
N TYR A 218 -21.68 -7.05 2.11
CA TYR A 218 -22.52 -8.25 2.01
C TYR A 218 -22.86 -8.68 0.58
N ASP A 219 -22.90 -7.72 -0.35
CA ASP A 219 -23.28 -7.96 -1.75
C ASP A 219 -22.07 -8.07 -2.69
N GLN A 220 -20.84 -8.02 -2.16
CA GLN A 220 -19.64 -8.21 -2.96
C GLN A 220 -19.29 -9.70 -3.03
N THR A 221 -19.71 -10.36 -4.11
CA THR A 221 -19.50 -11.80 -4.33
C THR A 221 -18.17 -12.12 -5.04
N SER A 222 -17.25 -11.16 -5.12
CA SER A 222 -15.98 -11.31 -5.84
C SER A 222 -14.79 -10.98 -4.95
N ILE A 223 -13.71 -11.75 -5.12
CA ILE A 223 -12.39 -11.44 -4.55
C ILE A 223 -11.52 -10.88 -5.68
N ASP A 224 -11.01 -9.67 -5.50
CA ASP A 224 -10.15 -9.03 -6.48
C ASP A 224 -8.70 -9.51 -6.32
N VAL A 225 -8.01 -9.75 -7.44
CA VAL A 225 -6.63 -10.28 -7.45
C VAL A 225 -5.68 -9.24 -8.05
N TYR A 226 -4.72 -8.82 -7.25
CA TYR A 226 -3.71 -7.84 -7.63
C TYR A 226 -2.36 -8.52 -7.83
N PHE A 227 -1.68 -8.20 -8.93
CA PHE A 227 -0.36 -8.71 -9.24
C PHE A 227 0.71 -7.62 -9.14
N PHE A 228 1.84 -7.97 -8.54
CA PHE A 228 2.97 -7.07 -8.28
C PHE A 228 4.23 -7.59 -8.95
N TYR A 229 4.67 -6.93 -10.02
CA TYR A 229 5.82 -7.37 -10.81
C TYR A 229 6.98 -6.39 -10.78
N GLN A 230 8.19 -6.96 -10.75
CA GLN A 230 9.46 -6.24 -10.89
C GLN A 230 9.74 -6.06 -12.39
N ALA A 231 9.82 -4.82 -12.90
CA ALA A 231 9.97 -4.58 -14.34
C ALA A 231 11.26 -5.18 -14.92
N SER A 232 12.29 -5.35 -14.10
CA SER A 232 13.58 -5.95 -14.48
C SER A 232 13.52 -7.47 -14.70
N ARG A 233 12.43 -8.14 -14.33
CA ARG A 233 12.26 -9.60 -14.46
C ARG A 233 11.28 -10.04 -15.55
N PHE A 234 10.87 -9.13 -16.43
CA PHE A 234 10.02 -9.47 -17.57
C PHE A 234 10.87 -9.88 -18.80
N PRO A 235 10.80 -11.14 -19.28
CA PRO A 235 11.46 -11.54 -20.53
C PRO A 235 10.69 -11.09 -21.80
N PHE A 236 9.52 -10.48 -21.66
CA PHE A 236 8.69 -10.07 -22.80
C PHE A 236 8.65 -8.54 -22.95
N ARG A 237 9.05 -8.06 -24.14
CA ARG A 237 8.65 -6.73 -24.61
C ARG A 237 7.15 -6.76 -24.89
N PHE A 238 6.38 -5.95 -24.18
CA PHE A 238 4.97 -5.75 -24.50
C PHE A 238 4.84 -5.00 -25.83
N THR A 239 4.32 -5.69 -26.84
CA THR A 239 3.83 -5.12 -28.09
C THR A 239 2.32 -4.90 -27.99
N PRO A 240 1.72 -3.97 -28.76
CA PRO A 240 0.27 -3.82 -28.82
C PRO A 240 -0.48 -5.13 -29.11
N SER A 241 0.14 -6.05 -29.87
CA SER A 241 -0.40 -7.37 -30.19
C SER A 241 -0.33 -8.40 -29.05
N THR A 242 0.60 -8.24 -28.10
CA THR A 242 0.68 -9.11 -26.90
C THR A 242 -0.22 -8.61 -25.78
N CYS A 243 -0.42 -7.29 -25.66
CA CYS A 243 -1.43 -6.72 -24.76
C CYS A 243 -2.86 -7.21 -25.08
N GLY A 244 -3.23 -7.27 -26.37
CA GLY A 244 -4.56 -7.73 -26.79
C GLY A 244 -4.82 -9.25 -26.68
N LYS A 245 -3.79 -10.05 -26.38
CA LYS A 245 -3.93 -11.48 -26.08
C LYS A 245 -3.99 -11.76 -24.58
N ALA A 246 -3.23 -11.00 -23.77
CA ALA A 246 -3.31 -11.08 -22.31
C ALA A 246 -4.73 -10.70 -21.81
N ALA A 247 -5.33 -9.66 -22.39
CA ALA A 247 -6.68 -9.20 -22.07
C ALA A 247 -7.81 -10.23 -22.37
N ARG A 248 -7.58 -11.21 -23.25
CA ARG A 248 -8.57 -12.24 -23.61
C ARG A 248 -8.47 -13.53 -22.78
N GLY A 249 -7.44 -13.65 -21.94
CA GLY A 249 -7.20 -14.80 -21.06
C GLY A 249 -7.18 -14.45 -19.57
N GLY A 250 -7.75 -13.30 -19.17
CA GLY A 250 -7.80 -12.90 -17.77
C GLY A 250 -6.48 -12.38 -17.17
N HIS A 251 -5.57 -11.84 -18.00
CA HIS A 251 -4.31 -11.27 -17.52
C HIS A 251 -4.03 -9.85 -18.05
N LEU A 252 -3.71 -8.91 -17.14
CA LEU A 252 -2.81 -7.73 -17.32
C LEU A 252 -3.46 -6.42 -17.90
N VAL A 253 -3.05 -5.15 -17.68
CA VAL A 253 -1.78 -4.45 -17.30
C VAL A 253 -2.11 -3.03 -16.74
N ILE A 254 -1.34 -2.45 -15.79
CA ILE A 254 -1.22 -0.98 -15.63
C ILE A 254 0.22 -0.51 -15.91
N THR A 255 0.37 0.35 -16.92
CA THR A 255 1.60 1.12 -17.19
C THR A 255 1.33 2.62 -17.05
N PRO A 256 2.12 3.38 -16.28
CA PRO A 256 2.40 4.76 -16.59
C PRO A 256 3.67 4.80 -17.46
N CYS A 257 3.51 4.68 -18.78
CA CYS A 257 4.54 5.17 -19.71
C CYS A 257 4.18 6.63 -20.04
N GLY A 258 5.14 7.53 -19.85
CA GLY A 258 4.93 8.98 -19.91
C GLY A 258 4.11 9.47 -21.10
N SER A 259 3.24 10.45 -20.82
CA SER A 259 2.75 11.51 -21.72
C SER A 259 2.39 11.08 -23.15
N THR A 260 1.09 10.90 -23.42
CA THR A 260 0.24 11.80 -24.22
C THR A 260 -1.11 11.09 -24.41
N ILE A 261 -2.17 11.57 -23.75
CA ILE A 261 -3.54 11.14 -24.05
C ILE A 261 -3.97 11.88 -25.32
N VAL A 262 -4.05 11.19 -26.45
CA VAL A 262 -4.92 11.60 -27.55
C VAL A 262 -6.15 10.70 -27.46
N THR A 263 -7.27 11.28 -27.05
CA THR A 263 -8.59 10.66 -27.09
C THR A 263 -8.95 10.31 -28.53
N PRO A 264 -9.45 9.10 -28.84
CA PRO A 264 -10.07 8.85 -30.14
C PRO A 264 -11.57 9.09 -30.03
N THR A 265 -12.03 10.20 -30.61
CA THR A 265 -13.38 10.26 -31.19
C THR A 265 -13.46 9.30 -32.38
N PRO A 266 -14.59 8.60 -32.59
CA PRO A 266 -14.72 7.64 -33.69
C PRO A 266 -15.12 8.37 -34.97
N ARG A 267 -14.19 8.57 -35.92
CA ARG A 267 -14.53 8.70 -37.35
C ARG A 267 -13.48 8.02 -38.24
N PRO A 268 -13.91 7.46 -39.39
CA PRO A 268 -13.06 6.62 -40.23
C PRO A 268 -12.29 7.46 -41.24
N CYS A 269 -10.97 7.23 -41.38
CA CYS A 269 -10.19 7.82 -42.47
C CYS A 269 -9.26 6.79 -43.13
N ASN A 270 -9.44 6.64 -44.44
CA ASN A 270 -8.62 5.90 -45.38
C ASN A 270 -7.36 6.70 -45.78
N LEU A 271 -6.18 6.05 -45.72
CA LEU A 271 -4.92 6.23 -46.52
C LEU A 271 -4.16 7.59 -46.48
N PRO A 272 -2.88 7.71 -46.94
CA PRO A 272 -1.82 6.74 -47.27
C PRO A 272 -0.40 7.04 -46.65
N LYS A 273 0.54 6.14 -46.93
CA LYS A 273 1.97 6.02 -46.54
C LYS A 273 2.87 7.26 -46.78
N ARG A 274 3.62 7.72 -45.76
CA ARG A 274 5.06 8.14 -45.78
C ARG A 274 5.60 8.50 -44.36
N PRO A 275 6.92 8.42 -44.09
CA PRO A 275 7.48 8.51 -42.74
C PRO A 275 7.95 9.93 -42.37
N CYS A 276 7.78 10.33 -41.10
CA CYS A 276 8.43 11.52 -40.52
C CYS A 276 9.73 11.13 -39.79
N PRO A 277 10.80 11.95 -39.88
CA PRO A 277 12.12 11.62 -39.38
C PRO A 277 12.27 11.83 -37.87
N ALA A 278 13.07 10.97 -37.26
CA ALA A 278 13.42 11.00 -35.84
C ALA A 278 14.42 12.12 -35.52
N ALA A 279 14.14 12.88 -34.46
CA ALA A 279 15.15 13.58 -33.67
C ALA A 279 14.66 13.70 -32.22
N VAL A 280 15.04 12.73 -31.37
CA VAL A 280 14.97 12.89 -29.91
C VAL A 280 16.34 12.58 -29.33
N LYS A 281 16.92 13.62 -28.70
CA LYS A 281 18.18 13.57 -27.95
C LYS A 281 18.12 12.46 -26.89
N LYS A 282 19.14 11.60 -26.87
CA LYS A 282 19.44 10.65 -25.79
C LYS A 282 19.65 11.43 -24.48
N SER A 283 18.71 11.32 -23.54
CA SER A 283 19.01 11.44 -22.11
C SER A 283 19.25 10.04 -21.57
N VAL A 284 20.44 9.84 -21.01
CA VAL A 284 20.85 8.58 -20.36
C VAL A 284 20.17 8.54 -18.98
N LEU A 285 19.03 7.84 -18.88
CA LEU A 285 18.41 7.50 -17.59
C LEU A 285 19.05 6.19 -17.09
N ARG A 286 19.68 6.25 -15.91
CA ARG A 286 20.15 5.08 -15.17
C ARG A 286 18.93 4.27 -14.68
N PRO A 287 19.00 2.92 -14.67
CA PRO A 287 17.86 2.11 -14.26
C PRO A 287 17.74 2.09 -12.72
N SER A 288 16.84 2.90 -12.16
CA SER A 288 16.27 2.64 -10.83
C SER A 288 15.01 1.79 -11.02
N GLY A 289 14.91 0.69 -10.26
CA GLY A 289 13.92 -0.37 -10.45
C GLY A 289 12.48 0.15 -10.55
N SER A 290 11.90 0.02 -11.74
CA SER A 290 10.49 0.28 -11.99
C SER A 290 9.67 -0.96 -11.62
N TRP A 291 8.50 -0.78 -11.02
CA TRP A 291 7.53 -1.84 -10.72
C TRP A 291 6.29 -1.64 -11.60
N ILE A 292 5.73 -2.73 -12.11
CA ILE A 292 4.52 -2.73 -12.96
C ILE A 292 3.43 -3.45 -12.19
N TYR A 293 2.27 -2.82 -12.08
CA TYR A 293 1.08 -3.40 -11.45
C TYR A 293 0.21 -4.07 -12.52
N GLY A 294 -0.30 -5.26 -12.23
CA GLY A 294 -1.26 -5.97 -13.10
C GLY A 294 -2.50 -6.35 -12.30
N LEU A 295 -3.65 -6.43 -12.96
CA LEU A 295 -4.93 -6.79 -12.34
C LEU A 295 -5.53 -8.03 -13.00
N ALA A 296 -6.26 -8.82 -12.23
CA ALA A 296 -7.30 -9.71 -12.73
C ALA A 296 -8.44 -9.82 -11.69
N ARG A 297 -9.68 -10.02 -12.14
CA ARG A 297 -10.81 -10.38 -11.28
C ARG A 297 -11.19 -11.81 -11.54
N GLN A 298 -11.33 -12.59 -10.48
CA GLN A 298 -11.90 -13.92 -10.54
C GLN A 298 -13.29 -13.86 -9.92
N ASN A 299 -14.32 -14.12 -10.73
CA ASN A 299 -15.67 -14.31 -10.21
C ASN A 299 -15.69 -15.67 -9.49
N ALA A 300 -16.20 -15.70 -8.27
CA ALA A 300 -16.49 -16.93 -7.53
C ALA A 300 -17.74 -17.61 -8.10
#